data_AF-A0A1T2L5G3-F1
#
_entry.id   AF-A0A1T2L5G3-F1
#
_cell.length_a   1.000
_cell.length_b   1.000
_cell.length_c   1.000
_cell.angle_alpha   90.00
_cell.angle_beta   90.00
_cell.angle_gamma   90.00
#
_symmetry.space_group_name_H-M   'P 1'
#
loop_
_entity.id
_entity.type
_entity.pdbx_description
1 polymer ?
#
loop_
_entity_poly.entity_id
_entity_poly.type
_entity_poly.pdbx_seq_one_letter_code
_entity_poly.pdbx_strand_id
1 'polypeptide(L)'
;MSQRVDNNLDELKDKDLGIAGNTARAFINSPLSPLLYVALLLMGIMGYMLIPRQEDPQISVPMVDLIVPYLGASAEQVSVRAIEPLERMMSEIKGVKHVYSASQRGMGMVTVQFEVGEEMNDSLVKVNDKIDSNMDKIPSGVSPPMVSPVGIDDVPVVTLTLWSKDLNGDRAPDVDDSQLRMLAHDVLQNLNELPNTSEGFVVGGRKEVVKVEVLPEILAGYGISIGQVAHAIQTANQETQAGSVESGGTHLTVVTGKFLRNARDVSELIVGTFGGSPIHLRDVAVVSQGPEDASKLVAFYSGPQSPERIGRVDGSPAVTIAIAKQEGTNGVTVANAVLERVEELKGRVIPTNVDVFVTRNYGQTANDKVNELIFKLFVATSIVFALVLVAFRAFKPALVVTLVIPVVLLMTIFVAWLLGFTIDRVSLFALIFSIGILVDDAIVVIENIYR
;
A
#
# COMPACT_ATOMS: atom_id res chain seq x y z
N MET A 1 16.73 -49.36 35.70
CA MET A 1 15.64 -48.83 34.85
C MET A 1 15.69 -49.40 33.42
N SER A 2 16.88 -49.52 32.78
CA SER A 2 17.06 -50.14 31.45
C SER A 2 16.49 -51.57 31.34
N GLN A 3 16.87 -52.48 32.26
CA GLN A 3 16.41 -53.89 32.21
C GLN A 3 14.89 -54.10 32.36
N ARG A 4 14.16 -53.13 32.93
CA ARG A 4 12.69 -53.22 33.09
C ARG A 4 11.93 -52.74 31.84
N VAL A 5 12.56 -51.88 31.03
CA VAL A 5 12.03 -51.41 29.75
C VAL A 5 12.26 -52.47 28.67
N ASP A 6 13.44 -53.10 28.67
CA ASP A 6 13.79 -54.14 27.69
C ASP A 6 12.89 -55.39 27.82
N ASN A 7 12.59 -55.85 29.06
CA ASN A 7 11.70 -57.00 29.28
C ASN A 7 10.25 -56.78 28.81
N ASN A 8 9.73 -55.55 28.90
CA ASN A 8 8.36 -55.24 28.48
C ASN A 8 8.21 -55.09 26.95
N LEU A 9 9.30 -54.79 26.25
CA LEU A 9 9.29 -54.66 24.78
C LEU A 9 9.28 -56.02 24.08
N ASP A 10 9.89 -57.05 24.70
CA ASP A 10 9.87 -58.42 24.19
C ASP A 10 8.50 -59.10 24.33
N GLU A 11 7.72 -58.82 25.39
CA GLU A 11 6.32 -59.31 25.54
C GLU A 11 5.35 -58.74 24.48
N LEU A 12 5.71 -57.63 23.84
CA LEU A 12 4.86 -56.99 22.84
C LEU A 12 5.13 -57.52 21.42
N LYS A 13 6.13 -58.40 21.21
CA LYS A 13 6.45 -58.96 19.88
C LYS A 13 5.30 -59.79 19.28
N ASP A 14 4.44 -60.35 20.14
CA ASP A 14 3.29 -61.21 19.75
C ASP A 14 1.93 -60.49 19.71
N LYS A 15 1.88 -59.16 19.91
CA LYS A 15 0.64 -58.38 19.78
C LYS A 15 0.65 -57.54 18.51
N ASP A 16 -0.44 -57.60 17.75
CA ASP A 16 -0.68 -56.68 16.63
C ASP A 16 -1.01 -55.29 17.18
N LEU A 17 0.02 -54.43 17.21
CA LEU A 17 -0.03 -53.09 17.83
C LEU A 17 -0.68 -52.03 16.93
N GLY A 18 -1.13 -52.42 15.73
CA GLY A 18 -1.62 -51.49 14.72
C GLY A 18 -0.57 -50.46 14.29
N ILE A 19 -0.98 -49.50 13.46
CA ILE A 19 -0.07 -48.49 12.90
C ILE A 19 0.51 -47.60 14.01
N ALA A 20 -0.32 -47.09 14.92
CA ALA A 20 0.12 -46.18 15.98
C ALA A 20 1.11 -46.82 16.97
N GLY A 21 0.86 -48.06 17.41
CA GLY A 21 1.75 -48.74 18.34
C GLY A 21 3.07 -49.17 17.70
N ASN A 22 3.05 -49.53 16.40
CA ASN A 22 4.27 -49.81 15.64
C ASN A 22 5.13 -48.55 15.45
N THR A 23 4.50 -47.39 15.17
CA THR A 23 5.20 -46.10 15.10
C THR A 23 5.80 -45.73 16.46
N ALA A 24 5.03 -45.81 17.56
CA ALA A 24 5.53 -45.50 18.89
C ALA A 24 6.74 -46.38 19.28
N ARG A 25 6.65 -47.69 19.03
CA ARG A 25 7.76 -48.63 19.27
C ARG A 25 9.04 -48.22 18.53
N ALA A 26 8.91 -47.78 17.28
CA ALA A 26 10.06 -47.34 16.49
C ALA A 26 10.76 -46.11 17.07
N PHE A 27 10.04 -45.22 17.77
CA PHE A 27 10.59 -43.97 18.33
C PHE A 27 10.98 -44.04 19.81
N ILE A 28 10.44 -44.97 20.61
CA ILE A 28 10.69 -45.03 22.08
C ILE A 28 12.17 -45.20 22.44
N ASN A 29 12.90 -46.10 21.75
CA ASN A 29 14.32 -46.39 22.02
C ASN A 29 15.27 -45.89 20.93
N SER A 30 14.75 -45.12 19.96
CA SER A 30 15.56 -44.68 18.84
C SER A 30 16.29 -43.38 19.16
N PRO A 31 17.60 -43.27 18.84
CA PRO A 31 18.32 -42.00 18.91
C PRO A 31 17.80 -40.96 17.91
N LEU A 32 16.88 -41.37 17.00
CA LEU A 32 16.24 -40.48 16.05
C LEU A 32 15.26 -39.50 16.72
N SER A 33 14.65 -39.84 17.87
CA SER A 33 13.62 -38.97 18.49
C SER A 33 14.16 -37.62 18.95
N PRO A 34 15.29 -37.53 19.69
CA PRO A 34 15.90 -36.24 20.02
C PRO A 34 16.44 -35.50 18.80
N LEU A 35 16.99 -36.22 17.81
CA LEU A 35 17.48 -35.62 16.57
C LEU A 35 16.34 -34.96 15.78
N LEU A 36 15.21 -35.65 15.64
CA LEU A 36 14.03 -35.17 14.95
C LEU A 36 13.41 -33.98 15.69
N TYR A 37 13.38 -34.01 17.02
CA TYR A 37 12.97 -32.86 17.84
C TYR A 37 13.81 -31.62 17.52
N VAL A 38 15.14 -31.74 17.54
CA VAL A 38 16.04 -30.62 17.24
C VAL A 38 15.88 -30.15 15.79
N ALA A 39 15.73 -31.07 14.84
CA ALA A 39 15.51 -30.73 13.44
C ALA A 39 14.19 -29.95 13.22
N LEU A 40 13.08 -30.40 13.83
CA LEU A 40 11.80 -29.68 13.78
C LEU A 40 11.88 -28.31 14.44
N LEU A 41 12.57 -28.20 15.58
CA LEU A 41 12.79 -26.93 16.25
C LEU A 41 13.58 -25.95 15.36
N LEU A 42 14.66 -26.40 14.72
CA LEU A 42 15.47 -25.56 13.83
C LEU A 42 14.71 -25.14 12.57
N MET A 43 13.97 -26.06 11.94
CA MET A 43 13.10 -25.73 10.81
C MET A 43 12.04 -24.70 11.22
N GLY A 44 11.45 -24.87 12.39
CA GLY A 44 10.49 -23.95 12.93
C GLY A 44 11.05 -22.56 13.23
N ILE A 45 12.25 -22.47 13.82
CA ILE A 45 12.96 -21.19 14.04
C ILE A 45 13.25 -20.51 12.71
N MET A 46 13.68 -21.26 11.70
CA MET A 46 13.91 -20.74 10.35
C MET A 46 12.61 -20.19 9.74
N GLY A 47 11.51 -20.93 9.84
CA GLY A 47 10.19 -20.46 9.40
C GLY A 47 9.77 -19.16 10.08
N TYR A 48 9.97 -19.06 11.40
CA TYR A 48 9.69 -17.85 12.18
C TYR A 48 10.52 -16.62 11.72
N MET A 49 11.78 -16.82 11.34
CA MET A 49 12.64 -15.74 10.86
C MET A 49 12.28 -15.27 9.45
N LEU A 50 11.80 -16.18 8.60
CA LEU A 50 11.57 -15.91 7.17
C LEU A 50 10.13 -15.53 6.82
N ILE A 51 9.15 -15.92 7.64
CA ILE A 51 7.74 -15.69 7.31
C ILE A 51 7.40 -14.19 7.26
N PRO A 52 6.78 -13.70 6.16
CA PRO A 52 6.34 -12.32 6.07
C PRO A 52 5.27 -12.01 7.13
N ARG A 53 5.33 -10.80 7.70
CA ARG A 53 4.39 -10.30 8.71
C ARG A 53 3.52 -9.21 8.12
N GLN A 54 2.22 -9.30 8.37
CA GLN A 54 1.20 -8.39 7.87
C GLN A 54 0.18 -8.04 8.95
N GLU A 55 -0.41 -6.86 8.85
CA GLU A 55 -1.41 -6.36 9.79
C GLU A 55 -2.81 -6.88 9.46
N ASP A 56 -3.12 -6.99 8.18
CA ASP A 56 -4.41 -7.43 7.64
C ASP A 56 -4.25 -8.77 6.91
N PRO A 57 -5.29 -9.62 6.88
CA PRO A 57 -5.26 -10.85 6.10
C PRO A 57 -5.19 -10.53 4.61
N GLN A 58 -4.45 -11.35 3.86
CA GLN A 58 -4.45 -11.29 2.40
C GLN A 58 -5.73 -11.95 1.88
N ILE A 59 -6.79 -11.16 1.78
CA ILE A 59 -7.99 -11.54 1.05
C ILE A 59 -7.92 -10.86 -0.32
N SER A 60 -8.04 -11.63 -1.41
CA SER A 60 -8.20 -11.03 -2.73
C SER A 60 -9.66 -10.62 -2.91
N VAL A 61 -9.90 -9.31 -2.92
CA VAL A 61 -11.20 -8.72 -3.29
C VAL A 61 -10.93 -7.78 -4.46
N PRO A 62 -10.89 -8.29 -5.71
CA PRO A 62 -10.55 -7.46 -6.84
C PRO A 62 -11.62 -6.39 -7.08
N MET A 63 -11.20 -5.14 -7.10
CA MET A 63 -12.02 -4.00 -7.48
C MET A 63 -11.39 -3.30 -8.68
N VAL A 64 -12.23 -2.85 -9.61
CA VAL A 64 -11.80 -2.08 -10.78
C VAL A 64 -12.66 -0.83 -10.88
N ASP A 65 -12.01 0.32 -10.79
CA ASP A 65 -12.65 1.63 -10.97
C ASP A 65 -12.63 2.03 -12.44
N LEU A 66 -13.78 2.48 -12.91
CA LEU A 66 -14.02 2.99 -14.25
C LEU A 66 -14.41 4.45 -14.14
N ILE A 67 -13.49 5.35 -14.48
CA ILE A 67 -13.73 6.79 -14.46
C ILE A 67 -14.20 7.20 -15.85
N VAL A 68 -15.41 7.77 -15.94
CA VAL A 68 -16.07 8.10 -17.19
C VAL A 68 -16.25 9.62 -17.30
N PRO A 69 -15.37 10.33 -18.04
CA PRO A 69 -15.55 11.75 -18.32
C PRO A 69 -16.73 11.97 -19.28
N TYR A 70 -17.63 12.87 -18.92
CA TYR A 70 -18.70 13.34 -19.80
C TYR A 70 -18.87 14.85 -19.63
N LEU A 71 -17.87 15.58 -20.13
CA LEU A 71 -17.70 17.01 -19.90
C LEU A 71 -18.93 17.82 -20.36
N GLY A 72 -19.38 18.74 -19.50
CA GLY A 72 -20.54 19.59 -19.76
C GLY A 72 -21.90 18.97 -19.42
N ALA A 73 -21.99 17.66 -19.19
CA ALA A 73 -23.24 17.00 -18.80
C ALA A 73 -23.59 17.23 -17.32
N SER A 74 -24.89 17.36 -17.02
CA SER A 74 -25.40 17.36 -15.64
C SER A 74 -25.26 15.97 -14.99
N ALA A 75 -25.22 15.89 -13.66
CA ALA A 75 -25.10 14.61 -12.95
C ALA A 75 -26.18 13.60 -13.35
N GLU A 76 -27.41 14.06 -13.59
CA GLU A 76 -28.51 13.22 -14.07
C GLU A 76 -28.26 12.66 -15.47
N GLN A 77 -27.75 13.50 -16.38
CA GLN A 77 -27.40 13.05 -17.73
C GLN A 77 -26.22 12.07 -17.70
N VAL A 78 -25.23 12.29 -16.83
CA VAL A 78 -24.11 11.35 -16.63
C VAL A 78 -24.64 10.01 -16.15
N SER A 79 -25.50 10.01 -15.13
CA SER A 79 -26.11 8.80 -14.57
C SER A 79 -26.83 7.99 -15.64
N VAL A 80 -27.82 8.59 -16.31
CA VAL A 80 -28.71 7.87 -17.23
C VAL A 80 -28.02 7.52 -18.55
N ARG A 81 -27.18 8.41 -19.09
CA ARG A 81 -26.63 8.23 -20.44
C ARG A 81 -25.31 7.48 -20.44
N ALA A 82 -24.43 7.69 -19.46
CA ALA A 82 -23.10 7.10 -19.45
C ALA A 82 -22.98 5.95 -18.43
N ILE A 83 -23.46 6.14 -17.21
CA ILE A 83 -23.17 5.26 -16.08
C ILE A 83 -24.10 4.06 -16.02
N GLU A 84 -25.42 4.22 -16.14
CA GLU A 84 -26.36 3.10 -16.13
C GLU A 84 -26.10 2.05 -17.23
N PRO A 85 -25.79 2.43 -18.50
CA PRO A 85 -25.43 1.44 -19.51
C PRO A 85 -24.13 0.71 -19.17
N LEU A 86 -23.13 1.42 -18.63
CA LEU A 86 -21.86 0.84 -18.22
C LEU A 86 -22.04 -0.12 -17.04
N GLU A 87 -22.80 0.28 -16.02
CA GLU A 87 -23.12 -0.54 -14.84
C GLU A 87 -23.79 -1.85 -15.24
N ARG A 88 -24.83 -1.79 -16.08
CA ARG A 88 -25.49 -3.00 -16.62
C ARG A 88 -24.49 -3.89 -17.34
N MET A 89 -23.64 -3.33 -18.19
CA MET A 89 -22.63 -4.08 -18.93
C MET A 89 -21.60 -4.75 -18.01
N MET A 90 -21.14 -4.05 -16.97
CA MET A 90 -20.19 -4.59 -16.00
C MET A 90 -20.82 -5.67 -15.12
N SER A 91 -22.10 -5.53 -14.77
CA SER A 91 -22.83 -6.54 -13.99
C SER A 91 -22.98 -7.89 -14.70
N GLU A 92 -22.87 -7.92 -16.04
CA GLU A 92 -22.92 -9.16 -16.82
C GLU A 92 -21.58 -9.93 -16.81
N ILE A 93 -20.50 -9.34 -16.32
CA ILE A 93 -19.19 -9.99 -16.29
C ILE A 93 -19.22 -11.13 -15.26
N LYS A 94 -18.78 -12.33 -15.68
CA LYS A 94 -18.71 -13.49 -14.79
C LYS A 94 -17.73 -13.23 -13.65
N GLY A 95 -18.19 -13.46 -12.42
CA GLY A 95 -17.40 -13.28 -11.20
C GLY A 95 -17.60 -11.90 -10.56
N VAL A 96 -18.40 -11.01 -11.16
CA VAL A 96 -18.81 -9.75 -10.51
C VAL A 96 -19.84 -10.03 -9.42
N LYS A 97 -19.56 -9.50 -8.23
CA LYS A 97 -20.44 -9.58 -7.06
C LYS A 97 -21.32 -8.34 -6.93
N HIS A 98 -20.69 -7.17 -7.00
CA HIS A 98 -21.35 -5.88 -6.87
C HIS A 98 -20.79 -4.89 -7.88
N VAL A 99 -21.65 -3.99 -8.35
CA VAL A 99 -21.24 -2.81 -9.11
C VAL A 99 -21.78 -1.62 -8.35
N TYR A 100 -20.89 -0.70 -7.99
CA TYR A 100 -21.24 0.57 -7.37
C TYR A 100 -21.03 1.68 -8.38
N SER A 101 -21.83 2.74 -8.29
CA SER A 101 -21.69 3.87 -9.18
C SER A 101 -21.93 5.18 -8.46
N ALA A 102 -21.23 6.22 -8.88
CA ALA A 102 -21.37 7.58 -8.41
C ALA A 102 -21.30 8.55 -9.59
N SER A 103 -22.27 9.45 -9.68
CA SER A 103 -22.34 10.43 -10.77
C SER A 103 -22.24 11.85 -10.22
N GLN A 104 -21.42 12.66 -10.86
CA GLN A 104 -21.31 14.09 -10.62
C GLN A 104 -21.36 14.85 -11.95
N ARG A 105 -21.43 16.17 -11.89
CA ARG A 105 -21.42 17.00 -13.11
C ARG A 105 -20.10 16.77 -13.85
N GLY A 106 -20.19 16.42 -15.14
CA GLY A 106 -19.02 16.24 -16.00
C GLY A 106 -18.28 14.90 -15.87
N MET A 107 -18.61 14.05 -14.89
CA MET A 107 -17.86 12.83 -14.59
C MET A 107 -18.73 11.82 -13.84
N GLY A 108 -18.61 10.54 -14.18
CA GLY A 108 -19.11 9.45 -13.34
C GLY A 108 -18.03 8.42 -13.06
N MET A 109 -18.26 7.60 -12.04
CA MET A 109 -17.37 6.56 -11.58
C MET A 109 -18.18 5.28 -11.38
N VAL A 110 -17.67 4.15 -11.88
CA VAL A 110 -18.24 2.82 -11.66
C VAL A 110 -17.17 1.93 -11.03
N THR A 111 -17.43 1.37 -9.87
CA THR A 111 -16.55 0.42 -9.20
C THR A 111 -17.12 -0.98 -9.37
N VAL A 112 -16.38 -1.83 -10.06
CA VAL A 112 -16.72 -3.24 -10.29
C VAL A 112 -16.02 -4.09 -9.25
N GLN A 113 -16.78 -4.70 -8.34
CA GLN A 113 -16.27 -5.60 -7.31
C GLN A 113 -16.49 -7.05 -7.73
N PHE A 114 -15.42 -7.82 -7.79
CA PHE A 114 -15.45 -9.26 -8.06
C PHE A 114 -15.65 -10.08 -6.77
N GLU A 115 -15.98 -11.35 -6.94
CA GLU A 115 -16.09 -12.31 -5.85
C GLU A 115 -14.72 -12.53 -5.18
N VAL A 116 -14.78 -12.87 -3.88
CA VAL A 116 -13.58 -13.11 -3.08
C VAL A 116 -12.82 -14.31 -3.63
N GLY A 117 -11.51 -14.12 -3.87
CA GLY A 117 -10.63 -15.16 -4.39
C GLY A 117 -10.49 -15.21 -5.92
N GLU A 118 -11.17 -14.33 -6.66
CA GLU A 118 -10.81 -14.08 -8.06
C GLU A 118 -9.43 -13.39 -8.13
N GLU A 119 -8.71 -13.65 -9.23
CA GLU A 119 -7.41 -13.01 -9.50
C GLU A 119 -7.63 -11.61 -10.09
N MET A 120 -6.86 -10.62 -9.61
CA MET A 120 -6.99 -9.23 -10.04
C MET A 120 -6.72 -9.08 -11.54
N ASN A 121 -5.65 -9.69 -12.04
CA ASN A 121 -5.26 -9.57 -13.44
C ASN A 121 -6.31 -10.16 -14.39
N ASP A 122 -6.83 -11.35 -14.08
CA ASP A 122 -7.90 -11.97 -14.87
C ASP A 122 -9.18 -11.14 -14.84
N SER A 123 -9.51 -10.56 -13.68
CA SER A 123 -10.65 -9.66 -13.51
C SER A 123 -10.48 -8.38 -14.33
N LEU A 124 -9.29 -7.79 -14.35
CA LEU A 124 -8.95 -6.61 -15.13
C LEU A 124 -9.04 -6.88 -16.65
N VAL A 125 -8.58 -8.05 -17.10
CA VAL A 125 -8.72 -8.47 -18.51
C VAL A 125 -10.20 -8.58 -18.88
N LYS A 126 -11.03 -9.24 -18.05
CA LYS A 126 -12.48 -9.34 -18.30
C LYS A 126 -13.15 -7.97 -18.43
N VAL A 127 -12.75 -6.99 -17.61
CA VAL A 127 -13.28 -5.61 -17.67
C VAL A 127 -12.86 -4.93 -18.97
N ASN A 128 -11.57 -4.95 -19.30
CA ASN A 128 -11.06 -4.35 -20.54
C ASN A 128 -11.69 -4.98 -21.78
N ASP A 129 -11.72 -6.32 -21.87
CA ASP A 129 -12.34 -7.04 -22.98
C ASP A 129 -13.81 -6.65 -23.18
N LYS A 130 -14.56 -6.47 -22.08
CA LYS A 130 -15.97 -6.06 -22.11
C LYS A 130 -16.11 -4.61 -22.59
N ILE A 131 -15.24 -3.70 -22.17
CA ILE A 131 -15.21 -2.30 -22.63
C ILE A 131 -14.86 -2.24 -24.12
N ASP A 132 -13.77 -2.89 -24.53
CA ASP A 132 -13.28 -2.87 -25.90
C ASP A 132 -14.30 -3.47 -26.88
N SER A 133 -14.97 -4.54 -26.49
CA SER A 133 -16.02 -5.19 -27.30
C SER A 133 -17.32 -4.38 -27.44
N ASN A 134 -17.46 -3.29 -26.67
CA ASN A 134 -18.66 -2.44 -26.68
C ASN A 134 -18.32 -0.95 -26.86
N MET A 135 -17.11 -0.65 -27.34
CA MET A 135 -16.64 0.72 -27.53
C MET A 135 -17.49 1.47 -28.59
N ASP A 136 -18.13 0.74 -29.50
CA ASP A 136 -19.12 1.23 -30.46
C ASP A 136 -20.44 1.72 -29.82
N LYS A 137 -20.75 1.27 -28.60
CA LYS A 137 -21.97 1.63 -27.86
C LYS A 137 -21.79 2.84 -26.94
N ILE A 138 -20.59 3.41 -26.87
CA ILE A 138 -20.32 4.62 -26.08
C ILE A 138 -21.16 5.78 -26.66
N PRO A 139 -22.01 6.44 -25.87
CA PRO A 139 -22.82 7.55 -26.36
C PRO A 139 -21.96 8.71 -26.85
N SER A 140 -22.51 9.50 -27.79
CA SER A 140 -21.83 10.71 -28.26
C SER A 140 -21.56 11.69 -27.11
N GLY A 141 -20.32 12.20 -27.05
CA GLY A 141 -19.87 13.13 -26.03
C GLY A 141 -19.32 12.49 -24.74
N VAL A 142 -19.50 11.17 -24.56
CA VAL A 142 -18.87 10.42 -23.47
C VAL A 142 -17.47 10.00 -23.91
N SER A 143 -16.45 10.30 -23.11
CA SER A 143 -15.10 9.81 -23.37
C SER A 143 -14.95 8.33 -22.96
N PRO A 144 -14.03 7.58 -23.57
CA PRO A 144 -13.74 6.21 -23.14
C PRO A 144 -13.43 6.16 -21.63
N PRO A 145 -13.94 5.15 -20.91
CA PRO A 145 -13.69 5.01 -19.48
C PRO A 145 -12.19 4.76 -19.22
N MET A 146 -11.64 5.43 -18.22
CA MET A 146 -10.30 5.14 -17.71
C MET A 146 -10.41 4.01 -16.69
N VAL A 147 -9.75 2.89 -16.98
CA VAL A 147 -9.76 1.69 -16.13
C VAL A 147 -8.60 1.78 -15.13
N SER A 148 -8.90 1.68 -13.84
CA SER A 148 -7.92 1.66 -12.76
C SER A 148 -8.18 0.46 -11.85
N PRO A 149 -7.23 -0.49 -11.70
CA PRO A 149 -7.36 -1.50 -10.65
C PRO A 149 -7.28 -0.85 -9.27
N VAL A 150 -7.97 -1.45 -8.30
CA VAL A 150 -7.92 -1.07 -6.89
C VAL A 150 -7.70 -2.33 -6.06
N GLY A 151 -6.49 -2.48 -5.53
CA GLY A 151 -6.08 -3.58 -4.69
C GLY A 151 -6.12 -3.27 -3.19
N ILE A 152 -6.22 -4.31 -2.38
CA ILE A 152 -6.03 -4.20 -0.92
C ILE A 152 -4.56 -3.89 -0.59
N ASP A 153 -3.62 -4.27 -1.46
CA ASP A 153 -2.20 -3.89 -1.35
C ASP A 153 -1.92 -2.42 -1.70
N ASP A 154 -2.85 -1.70 -2.34
CA ASP A 154 -2.75 -0.25 -2.55
C ASP A 154 -2.99 0.54 -1.25
N VAL A 155 -3.41 -0.16 -0.18
CA VAL A 155 -3.54 0.41 1.14
C VAL A 155 -2.14 0.75 1.69
N PRO A 156 -1.84 2.03 1.97
CA PRO A 156 -0.50 2.45 2.36
C PRO A 156 -0.05 1.77 3.66
N VAL A 157 1.16 1.20 3.65
CA VAL A 157 1.79 0.58 4.83
C VAL A 157 2.36 1.65 5.75
N VAL A 158 2.94 2.70 5.19
CA VAL A 158 3.44 3.86 5.93
C VAL A 158 2.84 5.12 5.35
N THR A 159 2.35 6.00 6.22
CA THR A 159 2.02 7.38 5.83
C THR A 159 2.82 8.38 6.65
N LEU A 160 3.42 9.33 5.94
CA LEU A 160 4.29 10.36 6.46
C LEU A 160 3.64 11.71 6.17
N THR A 161 3.24 12.43 7.22
CA THR A 161 2.69 13.77 7.07
C THR A 161 3.79 14.80 7.29
N LEU A 162 4.11 15.52 6.22
CA LEU A 162 4.98 16.68 6.22
C LEU A 162 4.14 17.90 6.63
N TRP A 163 4.63 18.68 7.58
CA TRP A 163 3.95 19.90 8.00
C TRP A 163 4.96 21.01 8.30
N SER A 164 4.55 22.26 8.06
CA SER A 164 5.38 23.42 8.33
C SER A 164 5.44 23.71 9.82
N LYS A 165 6.67 23.80 10.35
CA LYS A 165 6.90 24.39 11.67
C LYS A 165 6.62 25.89 11.61
N ASP A 166 6.31 26.44 12.78
CA ASP A 166 6.28 27.88 13.03
C ASP A 166 7.55 28.21 13.82
N LEU A 167 8.64 28.51 13.10
CA LEU A 167 9.91 28.90 13.73
C LEU A 167 9.90 30.37 14.18
N ASN A 168 9.04 31.20 13.58
CA ASN A 168 8.99 32.64 13.84
C ASN A 168 8.07 32.99 15.03
N GLY A 169 7.21 32.07 15.46
CA GLY A 169 6.27 32.24 16.56
C GLY A 169 5.10 33.17 16.22
N ASP A 170 4.86 33.44 14.94
CA ASP A 170 3.82 34.34 14.45
C ASP A 170 2.52 33.62 14.07
N ARG A 171 2.47 32.29 14.24
CA ARG A 171 1.38 31.40 13.83
C ARG A 171 1.12 31.40 12.32
N ALA A 172 2.02 31.95 11.53
CA ALA A 172 2.01 31.80 10.09
C ALA A 172 2.87 30.58 9.70
N PRO A 173 2.47 29.82 8.67
CA PRO A 173 3.31 28.73 8.18
C PRO A 173 4.55 29.29 7.48
N ASP A 174 5.74 28.84 7.91
CA ASP A 174 7.01 29.15 7.23
C ASP A 174 7.06 28.60 5.79
N VAL A 175 6.31 27.54 5.52
CA VAL A 175 6.22 26.85 4.23
C VAL A 175 4.76 26.68 3.85
N ASP A 176 4.39 27.16 2.65
CA ASP A 176 3.04 26.99 2.13
C ASP A 176 2.78 25.55 1.68
N ASP A 177 1.51 25.17 1.59
CA ASP A 177 1.10 23.81 1.22
C ASP A 177 1.54 23.39 -0.20
N SER A 178 1.70 24.34 -1.15
CA SER A 178 2.22 24.04 -2.49
C SER A 178 3.71 23.69 -2.48
N GLN A 179 4.48 24.40 -1.66
CA GLN A 179 5.90 24.11 -1.44
C GLN A 179 6.07 22.78 -0.69
N LEU A 180 5.25 22.52 0.32
CA LEU A 180 5.20 21.21 0.99
C LEU A 180 4.86 20.08 0.01
N ARG A 181 3.98 20.34 -0.96
CA ARG A 181 3.61 19.35 -1.98
C ARG A 181 4.77 19.04 -2.93
N MET A 182 5.49 20.06 -3.39
CA MET A 182 6.69 19.85 -4.21
C MET A 182 7.75 19.05 -3.44
N LEU A 183 8.03 19.46 -2.20
CA LEU A 183 8.94 18.73 -1.32
C LEU A 183 8.48 17.27 -1.11
N ALA A 184 7.17 17.05 -0.92
CA ALA A 184 6.62 15.72 -0.74
C ALA A 184 6.81 14.83 -1.97
N HIS A 185 6.75 15.39 -3.19
CA HIS A 185 7.06 14.66 -4.42
C HIS A 185 8.55 14.31 -4.52
N ASP A 186 9.45 15.22 -4.15
CA ASP A 186 10.89 14.95 -4.13
C ASP A 186 11.26 13.85 -3.11
N VAL A 187 10.64 13.91 -1.92
CA VAL A 187 10.78 12.86 -0.90
C VAL A 187 10.20 11.54 -1.40
N LEU A 188 9.00 11.54 -1.97
CA LEU A 188 8.37 10.35 -2.53
C LEU A 188 9.24 9.68 -3.60
N GLN A 189 9.87 10.44 -4.48
CA GLN A 189 10.79 9.90 -5.49
C GLN A 189 11.94 9.11 -4.84
N ASN A 190 12.53 9.64 -3.76
CA ASN A 190 13.57 8.95 -3.00
C ASN A 190 13.06 7.67 -2.30
N LEU A 191 11.81 7.67 -1.84
CA LEU A 191 11.20 6.53 -1.15
C LEU A 191 10.81 5.41 -2.14
N ASN A 192 10.37 5.76 -3.35
CA ASN A 192 10.02 4.79 -4.40
C ASN A 192 11.25 4.01 -4.92
N GLU A 193 12.47 4.49 -4.69
CA GLU A 193 13.72 3.78 -5.04
C GLU A 193 14.06 2.64 -4.08
N LEU A 194 13.36 2.52 -2.95
CA LEU A 194 13.62 1.48 -1.96
C LEU A 194 13.20 0.10 -2.49
N PRO A 195 13.89 -0.99 -2.08
CA PRO A 195 13.47 -2.33 -2.46
C PRO A 195 12.13 -2.67 -1.78
N ASN A 196 11.27 -3.40 -2.50
CA ASN A 196 9.97 -3.88 -2.00
C ASN A 196 8.92 -2.79 -1.72
N THR A 197 9.15 -1.53 -2.09
CA THR A 197 8.11 -0.49 -2.13
C THR A 197 7.35 -0.53 -3.45
N SER A 198 6.04 -0.27 -3.39
CA SER A 198 5.21 -0.01 -4.57
C SER A 198 5.10 1.51 -4.80
N GLU A 199 4.42 1.92 -5.86
CA GLU A 199 4.17 3.33 -6.15
C GLU A 199 3.42 3.98 -4.99
N GLY A 200 4.05 4.98 -4.36
CA GLY A 200 3.37 5.84 -3.40
C GLY A 200 2.69 7.05 -4.04
N PHE A 201 1.88 7.76 -3.27
CA PHE A 201 1.16 8.95 -3.72
C PHE A 201 1.13 10.06 -2.68
N VAL A 202 0.91 11.30 -3.13
CA VAL A 202 0.88 12.51 -2.29
C VAL A 202 -0.54 13.04 -2.16
N VAL A 203 -1.02 13.12 -0.92
CA VAL A 203 -2.34 13.64 -0.54
C VAL A 203 -2.22 15.03 0.09
N GLY A 204 -3.02 15.97 -0.40
CA GLY A 204 -3.02 17.35 0.09
C GLY A 204 -2.00 18.24 -0.62
N GLY A 205 -2.02 19.53 -0.23
CA GLY A 205 -1.27 20.59 -0.88
C GLY A 205 -1.80 20.97 -2.26
N ARG A 206 -1.82 22.26 -2.56
CA ARG A 206 -2.14 22.80 -3.87
C ARG A 206 -1.02 22.52 -4.87
N LYS A 207 -1.36 22.22 -6.12
CA LYS A 207 -0.36 22.15 -7.20
C LYS A 207 0.14 23.54 -7.54
N GLU A 208 1.42 23.67 -7.84
CA GLU A 208 1.98 24.89 -8.40
C GLU A 208 1.60 24.97 -9.89
N VAL A 209 0.94 26.06 -10.28
CA VAL A 209 0.44 26.27 -11.65
C VAL A 209 0.81 27.65 -12.17
N VAL A 210 0.88 27.77 -13.49
CA VAL A 210 0.90 29.09 -14.14
C VAL A 210 -0.54 29.47 -14.47
N LYS A 211 -1.07 30.45 -13.75
CA LYS A 211 -2.43 30.96 -13.91
C LYS A 211 -2.45 32.06 -14.97
N VAL A 212 -3.29 31.89 -15.98
CA VAL A 212 -3.52 32.87 -17.06
C VAL A 212 -4.92 33.44 -16.88
N GLU A 213 -5.01 34.64 -16.33
CA GLU A 213 -6.27 35.36 -16.12
C GLU A 213 -6.49 36.34 -17.27
N VAL A 214 -7.25 35.87 -18.26
CA VAL A 214 -7.54 36.62 -19.48
C VAL A 214 -8.50 37.78 -19.20
N LEU A 215 -8.26 38.94 -19.82
CA LEU A 215 -9.08 40.14 -19.71
C LEU A 215 -10.01 40.27 -20.94
N PRO A 216 -11.31 39.91 -20.83
CA PRO A 216 -12.19 39.79 -21.99
C PRO A 216 -12.39 41.10 -22.76
N GLU A 217 -12.39 42.24 -22.07
CA GLU A 217 -12.59 43.55 -22.67
C GLU A 217 -11.41 43.94 -23.56
N ILE A 218 -10.19 43.61 -23.14
CA ILE A 218 -8.97 43.90 -23.90
C ILE A 218 -8.86 42.96 -25.10
N LEU A 219 -9.15 41.67 -24.90
CA LEU A 219 -9.23 40.69 -25.98
C LEU A 219 -10.19 41.14 -27.09
N ALA A 220 -11.39 41.61 -26.72
CA ALA A 220 -12.37 42.12 -27.67
C ALA A 220 -11.84 43.35 -28.45
N GLY A 221 -11.10 44.23 -27.78
CA GLY A 221 -10.45 45.39 -28.42
C GLY A 221 -9.43 45.01 -29.50
N TYR A 222 -8.71 43.90 -29.31
CA TYR A 222 -7.76 43.37 -30.29
C TYR A 222 -8.37 42.37 -31.29
N GLY A 223 -9.65 42.03 -31.15
CA GLY A 223 -10.31 41.03 -31.98
C GLY A 223 -9.76 39.61 -31.77
N ILE A 224 -9.18 39.32 -30.59
CA ILE A 224 -8.61 38.02 -30.25
C ILE A 224 -9.61 37.26 -29.37
N SER A 225 -9.89 36.00 -29.73
CA SER A 225 -10.77 35.12 -28.97
C SER A 225 -10.03 34.35 -27.88
N ILE A 226 -10.74 33.95 -26.83
CA ILE A 226 -10.21 33.06 -25.78
C ILE A 226 -9.71 31.73 -26.39
N GLY A 227 -10.41 31.22 -27.41
CA GLY A 227 -9.99 30.00 -28.11
C GLY A 227 -8.64 30.14 -28.82
N GLN A 228 -8.35 31.30 -29.42
CA GLN A 228 -7.04 31.59 -30.00
C GLN A 228 -5.95 31.64 -28.94
N VAL A 229 -6.21 32.24 -27.78
CA VAL A 229 -5.28 32.24 -26.65
C VAL A 229 -4.98 30.82 -26.19
N ALA A 230 -6.01 29.99 -25.99
CA ALA A 230 -5.85 28.60 -25.58
C ALA A 230 -5.04 27.79 -26.61
N HIS A 231 -5.31 27.98 -27.90
CA HIS A 231 -4.57 27.32 -28.98
C HIS A 231 -3.10 27.78 -29.06
N ALA A 232 -2.83 29.07 -28.87
CA ALA A 232 -1.47 29.61 -28.85
C ALA A 232 -0.65 29.00 -27.70
N ILE A 233 -1.23 28.87 -26.51
CA ILE A 233 -0.57 28.23 -25.36
C ILE A 233 -0.31 26.74 -25.63
N GLN A 234 -1.30 26.01 -26.15
CA GLN A 234 -1.16 24.56 -26.44
C GLN A 234 -0.11 24.27 -27.51
N THR A 235 -0.02 25.10 -28.56
CA THR A 235 0.93 24.89 -29.66
C THR A 235 2.33 25.40 -29.37
N ALA A 236 2.49 26.32 -28.40
CA ALA A 236 3.80 26.81 -27.99
C ALA A 236 4.54 25.88 -27.02
N ASN A 237 3.82 25.07 -26.23
CA ASN A 237 4.42 24.20 -25.23
C ASN A 237 4.83 22.82 -25.79
N GLN A 238 5.55 22.81 -26.91
CA GLN A 238 6.03 21.58 -27.54
C GLN A 238 7.41 21.79 -28.18
N GLU A 239 8.14 20.68 -28.28
CA GLU A 239 9.44 20.61 -28.92
C GLU A 239 9.37 19.51 -29.99
N THR A 240 9.78 19.83 -31.21
CA THR A 240 9.65 18.93 -32.37
C THR A 240 10.99 18.85 -33.11
N GLN A 241 11.41 17.65 -33.49
CA GLN A 241 12.56 17.45 -34.35
C GLN A 241 12.23 17.90 -35.79
N ALA A 242 12.91 18.93 -36.29
CA ALA A 242 12.71 19.46 -37.63
C ALA A 242 13.45 18.66 -38.71
N GLY A 243 14.49 17.91 -38.33
CA GLY A 243 15.26 17.07 -39.24
C GLY A 243 16.68 16.82 -38.72
N SER A 244 17.60 16.52 -39.64
CA SER A 244 19.02 16.44 -39.34
C SER A 244 19.86 16.97 -40.50
N VAL A 245 21.08 17.41 -40.18
CA VAL A 245 22.06 17.96 -41.11
C VAL A 245 23.35 17.17 -40.96
N GLU A 246 23.88 16.66 -42.06
CA GLU A 246 25.22 16.10 -42.11
C GLU A 246 26.20 17.12 -42.67
N SER A 247 27.22 17.47 -41.89
CA SER A 247 28.29 18.35 -42.33
C SER A 247 29.61 17.96 -41.68
N GLY A 248 30.68 17.86 -42.47
CA GLY A 248 32.02 17.54 -41.97
C GLY A 248 32.15 16.20 -41.25
N GLY A 249 31.35 15.20 -41.63
CA GLY A 249 31.32 13.88 -40.97
C GLY A 249 30.59 13.85 -39.62
N THR A 250 29.90 14.94 -39.26
CA THR A 250 29.05 15.02 -38.05
C THR A 250 27.58 15.03 -38.46
N HIS A 251 26.77 14.21 -37.79
CA HIS A 251 25.31 14.20 -37.92
C HIS A 251 24.70 15.05 -36.81
N LEU A 252 24.05 16.15 -37.17
CA LEU A 252 23.43 17.09 -36.23
C LEU A 252 21.91 17.00 -36.34
N THR A 253 21.24 16.67 -35.25
CA THR A 253 19.78 16.73 -35.17
C THR A 253 19.33 18.17 -34.94
N VAL A 254 18.41 18.66 -35.78
CA VAL A 254 17.83 20.00 -35.67
C VAL A 254 16.49 19.88 -34.97
N VAL A 255 16.35 20.60 -33.85
CA VAL A 255 15.13 20.62 -33.04
C VAL A 255 14.58 22.05 -33.01
N THR A 256 13.25 22.19 -33.06
CA THR A 256 12.53 23.46 -33.04
C THR A 256 11.46 23.47 -31.96
N GLY A 257 11.09 24.66 -31.49
CA GLY A 257 10.21 24.84 -30.33
C GLY A 257 10.98 24.81 -29.01
N LYS A 258 10.24 25.00 -27.91
CA LYS A 258 10.77 25.02 -26.55
C LYS A 258 9.61 24.81 -25.57
N PHE A 259 9.81 23.97 -24.56
CA PHE A 259 8.87 23.89 -23.44
C PHE A 259 8.85 25.19 -22.61
N LEU A 260 7.64 25.58 -22.20
CA LEU A 260 7.40 26.74 -21.34
C LEU A 260 7.77 26.37 -19.91
N ARG A 261 8.68 27.13 -19.29
CA ARG A 261 9.23 26.76 -17.97
C ARG A 261 8.61 27.53 -16.81
N ASN A 262 8.12 28.74 -17.05
CA ASN A 262 7.67 29.65 -16.01
C ASN A 262 6.63 30.64 -16.55
N ALA A 263 6.03 31.43 -15.66
CA ALA A 263 5.07 32.46 -16.04
C ALA A 263 5.62 33.48 -17.06
N ARG A 264 6.93 33.75 -17.06
CA ARG A 264 7.54 34.69 -18.01
C ARG A 264 7.50 34.16 -19.43
N ASP A 265 7.93 32.92 -19.63
CA ASP A 265 7.86 32.24 -20.94
C ASP A 265 6.41 32.26 -21.48
N VAL A 266 5.42 32.00 -20.61
CA VAL A 266 4.00 32.03 -20.96
C VAL A 266 3.53 33.46 -21.31
N SER A 267 3.97 34.46 -20.55
CA SER A 267 3.58 35.87 -20.76
C SER A 267 4.08 36.47 -22.07
N GLU A 268 5.21 35.96 -22.60
CA GLU A 268 5.84 36.43 -23.84
C GLU A 268 5.25 35.77 -25.11
N LEU A 269 4.34 34.80 -24.94
CA LEU A 269 3.69 34.13 -26.06
C LEU A 269 2.90 35.10 -26.93
N ILE A 270 3.08 34.99 -28.24
CA ILE A 270 2.28 35.74 -29.22
C ILE A 270 0.94 35.03 -29.37
N VAL A 271 -0.15 35.74 -29.06
CA VAL A 271 -1.53 35.21 -29.10
C VAL A 271 -2.32 35.72 -30.30
N GLY A 272 -1.80 36.72 -31.00
CA GLY A 272 -2.42 37.28 -32.19
C GLY A 272 -1.63 38.43 -32.77
N THR A 273 -2.20 39.09 -33.77
CA THR A 273 -1.64 40.28 -34.39
C THR A 273 -2.74 41.33 -34.57
N PHE A 274 -2.46 42.58 -34.23
CA PHE A 274 -3.38 43.71 -34.43
C PHE A 274 -2.65 44.85 -35.14
N GLY A 275 -3.20 45.32 -36.26
CA GLY A 275 -2.57 46.39 -37.05
C GLY A 275 -1.14 46.07 -37.53
N GLY A 276 -0.81 44.78 -37.73
CA GLY A 276 0.53 44.33 -38.11
C GLY A 276 1.54 44.21 -36.97
N SER A 277 1.15 44.54 -35.73
CA SER A 277 1.99 44.33 -34.54
C SER A 277 1.61 43.03 -33.82
N PRO A 278 2.59 42.25 -33.34
CA PRO A 278 2.30 41.07 -32.52
C PRO A 278 1.73 41.49 -31.17
N ILE A 279 0.71 40.76 -30.72
CA ILE A 279 0.10 40.93 -29.40
C ILE A 279 0.54 39.76 -28.53
N HIS A 280 1.18 40.07 -27.40
CA HIS A 280 1.63 39.07 -26.44
C HIS A 280 0.54 38.75 -25.42
N LEU A 281 0.66 37.59 -24.77
CA LEU A 281 -0.28 37.17 -23.75
C LEU A 281 -0.34 38.17 -22.58
N ARG A 282 0.81 38.74 -22.19
CA ARG A 282 0.88 39.81 -21.17
C ARG A 282 0.07 41.07 -21.51
N ASP A 283 -0.23 41.31 -22.78
CA ASP A 283 -0.97 42.48 -23.22
C ASP A 283 -2.49 42.28 -23.04
N VAL A 284 -2.95 41.03 -22.90
CA VAL A 284 -4.37 40.65 -22.86
C VAL A 284 -4.76 39.78 -21.66
N ALA A 285 -3.79 39.40 -20.82
CA ALA A 285 -4.00 38.54 -19.66
C ALA A 285 -2.98 38.85 -18.56
N VAL A 286 -3.39 38.64 -17.32
CA VAL A 286 -2.49 38.62 -16.16
C VAL A 286 -1.96 37.20 -16.02
N VAL A 287 -0.65 37.04 -16.16
CA VAL A 287 0.03 35.74 -16.01
C VAL A 287 0.77 35.72 -14.69
N SER A 288 0.41 34.80 -13.81
CA SER A 288 1.04 34.62 -12.50
C SER A 288 1.41 33.15 -12.30
N GLN A 289 2.42 32.90 -11.47
CA GLN A 289 2.79 31.56 -11.03
C GLN A 289 2.51 31.46 -9.54
N GLY A 290 1.81 30.41 -9.13
CA GLY A 290 1.46 30.19 -7.73
C GLY A 290 0.61 28.93 -7.54
N PRO A 291 0.11 28.73 -6.31
CA PRO A 291 -0.77 27.62 -6.00
C PRO A 291 -2.08 27.68 -6.80
N GLU A 292 -2.58 26.52 -7.22
CA GLU A 292 -3.92 26.41 -7.80
C GLU A 292 -5.03 26.80 -6.80
N ASP A 293 -6.26 26.98 -7.29
CA ASP A 293 -7.39 27.27 -6.42
C ASP A 293 -7.62 26.10 -5.43
N ALA A 294 -7.83 26.44 -4.16
CA ALA A 294 -7.95 25.45 -3.09
C ALA A 294 -9.24 24.61 -3.26
N SER A 295 -9.08 23.35 -3.68
CA SER A 295 -10.17 22.35 -3.75
C SER A 295 -10.13 21.35 -2.59
N LYS A 296 -8.96 21.15 -1.99
CA LYS A 296 -8.71 20.24 -0.87
C LYS A 296 -7.70 20.90 0.08
N LEU A 297 -7.93 20.77 1.39
CA LEU A 297 -7.03 21.26 2.41
C LEU A 297 -6.71 20.12 3.39
N VAL A 298 -5.45 20.01 3.76
CA VAL A 298 -4.97 19.07 4.77
C VAL A 298 -4.19 19.88 5.79
N ALA A 299 -4.53 19.69 7.06
CA ALA A 299 -3.92 20.39 8.17
C ALA A 299 -3.52 19.41 9.26
N PHE A 300 -2.37 19.67 9.89
CA PHE A 300 -1.82 18.88 10.98
C PHE A 300 -2.25 19.47 12.33
N TYR A 301 -2.75 18.59 13.19
CA TYR A 301 -3.16 18.92 14.55
C TYR A 301 -2.49 17.94 15.53
N SER A 302 -1.98 18.45 16.63
CA SER A 302 -1.49 17.62 17.72
C SER A 302 -2.63 17.28 18.69
N GLY A 303 -2.79 16.00 19.03
CA GLY A 303 -3.73 15.55 20.06
C GLY A 303 -3.14 15.58 21.48
N PRO A 304 -3.95 15.29 22.53
CA PRO A 304 -3.50 15.25 23.92
C PRO A 304 -2.40 14.21 24.21
N GLN A 305 -2.28 13.18 23.38
CA GLN A 305 -1.25 12.14 23.47
C GLN A 305 -0.05 12.41 22.52
N SER A 306 0.05 13.62 21.97
CA SER A 306 1.18 13.99 21.10
C SER A 306 2.50 13.92 21.89
N PRO A 307 3.58 13.37 21.32
CA PRO A 307 4.91 13.43 21.92
C PRO A 307 5.30 14.87 22.28
N GLU A 308 5.86 15.09 23.47
CA GLU A 308 6.23 16.43 23.95
C GLU A 308 7.13 17.19 22.97
N ARG A 309 7.98 16.48 22.22
CA ARG A 309 8.88 17.04 21.20
C ARG A 309 8.17 17.79 20.06
N ILE A 310 6.89 17.50 19.79
CA ILE A 310 6.10 18.13 18.72
C ILE A 310 5.48 19.44 19.21
N GLY A 311 5.31 19.60 20.52
CA GLY A 311 4.53 20.70 21.07
C GLY A 311 3.04 20.62 20.68
N ARG A 312 2.31 21.69 20.99
CA ARG A 312 0.91 21.84 20.58
C ARG A 312 0.86 22.52 19.22
N VAL A 313 0.42 21.79 18.21
CA VAL A 313 0.19 22.26 16.84
C VAL A 313 -1.31 22.34 16.59
N ASP A 314 -1.78 23.47 16.09
CA ASP A 314 -3.19 23.76 15.87
C ASP A 314 -3.41 24.25 14.44
N GLY A 315 -3.51 23.30 13.50
CA GLY A 315 -3.92 23.59 12.12
C GLY A 315 -2.80 24.04 11.18
N SER A 316 -1.58 23.52 11.32
CA SER A 316 -0.50 23.80 10.36
C SER A 316 -0.78 23.18 9.00
N PRO A 317 -0.47 23.84 7.86
CA PRO A 317 -0.55 23.23 6.54
C PRO A 317 0.26 21.95 6.47
N ALA A 318 -0.31 20.94 5.83
CA ALA A 318 0.28 19.62 5.81
C ALA A 318 0.03 18.89 4.48
N VAL A 319 0.97 18.00 4.15
CA VAL A 319 0.91 17.13 2.99
C VAL A 319 1.31 15.73 3.43
N THR A 320 0.54 14.72 3.03
CA THR A 320 0.78 13.33 3.42
C THR A 320 1.33 12.54 2.25
N ILE A 321 2.49 11.93 2.43
CA ILE A 321 3.05 10.93 1.54
C ILE A 321 2.56 9.56 2.01
N ALA A 322 1.97 8.80 1.11
CA ALA A 322 1.52 7.44 1.35
C ALA A 322 2.39 6.48 0.56
N ILE A 323 3.01 5.51 1.23
CA ILE A 323 3.86 4.49 0.62
C ILE A 323 3.21 3.12 0.80
N ALA A 324 3.03 2.42 -0.31
CA ALA A 324 2.58 1.04 -0.35
C ALA A 324 3.77 0.07 -0.42
N LYS A 325 3.54 -1.19 -0.03
CA LYS A 325 4.51 -2.27 -0.20
C LYS A 325 4.20 -3.03 -1.48
N GLN A 326 5.19 -3.75 -2.01
CA GLN A 326 4.91 -4.76 -3.03
C GLN A 326 4.16 -5.95 -2.41
N GLU A 327 3.33 -6.61 -3.21
CA GLU A 327 2.58 -7.79 -2.79
C GLU A 327 3.51 -8.89 -2.26
N GLY A 328 3.08 -9.62 -1.22
CA GLY A 328 3.84 -10.71 -0.61
C GLY A 328 5.08 -10.29 0.22
N THR A 329 5.47 -9.01 0.20
CA THR A 329 6.62 -8.53 0.96
C THR A 329 6.30 -8.24 2.44
N ASN A 330 7.35 -8.16 3.27
CA ASN A 330 7.21 -7.95 4.71
C ASN A 330 7.02 -6.45 5.03
N GLY A 331 5.85 -6.10 5.56
CA GLY A 331 5.52 -4.71 5.89
C GLY A 331 6.41 -4.09 6.97
N VAL A 332 6.98 -4.90 7.88
CA VAL A 332 7.90 -4.42 8.92
C VAL A 332 9.21 -3.94 8.31
N THR A 333 9.79 -4.74 7.41
CA THR A 333 11.06 -4.41 6.75
C THR A 333 10.92 -3.16 5.89
N VAL A 334 9.84 -3.07 5.10
CA VAL A 334 9.55 -1.89 4.27
C VAL A 334 9.35 -0.65 5.14
N ALA A 335 8.57 -0.76 6.21
CA ALA A 335 8.34 0.38 7.10
C ALA A 335 9.64 0.91 7.73
N ASN A 336 10.51 0.01 8.21
CA ASN A 336 11.80 0.40 8.79
C ASN A 336 12.71 1.07 7.74
N ALA A 337 12.78 0.52 6.53
CA ALA A 337 13.59 1.09 5.44
C ALA A 337 13.09 2.49 5.04
N VAL A 338 11.77 2.69 4.98
CA VAL A 338 11.16 4.01 4.72
C VAL A 338 11.52 5.00 5.83
N LEU A 339 11.40 4.61 7.10
CA LEU A 339 11.71 5.49 8.22
C LEU A 339 13.20 5.86 8.26
N GLU A 340 14.09 4.89 8.02
CA GLU A 340 15.54 5.12 7.94
C GLU A 340 15.88 6.10 6.81
N ARG A 341 15.34 5.89 5.61
CA ARG A 341 15.54 6.80 4.47
C ARG A 341 15.02 8.20 4.75
N VAL A 342 13.88 8.34 5.44
CA VAL A 342 13.35 9.67 5.84
C VAL A 342 14.32 10.39 6.78
N GLU A 343 14.91 9.69 7.76
CA GLU A 343 15.91 10.29 8.65
C GLU A 343 17.16 10.72 7.88
N GLU A 344 17.60 9.98 6.86
CA GLU A 344 18.71 10.40 5.98
C GLU A 344 18.39 11.64 5.13
N LEU A 345 17.13 11.83 4.76
CA LEU A 345 16.68 12.97 3.97
C LEU A 345 16.54 14.25 4.80
N LYS A 346 16.38 14.13 6.13
CA LYS A 346 16.34 15.29 7.05
C LYS A 346 17.66 16.05 7.03
N GLY A 347 17.57 17.37 6.82
CA GLY A 347 18.73 18.26 6.72
C GLY A 347 19.45 18.23 5.37
N ARG A 348 19.02 17.39 4.42
CA ARG A 348 19.50 17.39 3.02
C ARG A 348 18.41 17.85 2.07
N VAL A 349 17.35 17.05 1.95
CA VAL A 349 16.18 17.34 1.10
C VAL A 349 15.08 17.98 1.93
N ILE A 350 14.85 17.46 3.13
CA ILE A 350 13.82 17.98 4.04
C ILE A 350 14.45 19.09 4.89
N PRO A 351 14.03 20.36 4.71
CA PRO A 351 14.60 21.50 5.42
C PRO A 351 14.17 21.52 6.89
N THR A 352 14.89 22.28 7.72
CA THR A 352 14.70 22.30 9.19
C THR A 352 13.37 22.91 9.66
N ASN A 353 12.72 23.70 8.80
CA ASN A 353 11.40 24.29 9.03
C ASN A 353 10.24 23.35 8.64
N VAL A 354 10.52 22.13 8.16
CA VAL A 354 9.50 21.10 7.90
C VAL A 354 9.74 19.92 8.83
N ASP A 355 8.70 19.43 9.50
CA ASP A 355 8.77 18.15 10.20
C ASP A 355 8.06 17.04 9.42
N VAL A 356 8.44 15.80 9.73
CA VAL A 356 7.80 14.60 9.21
C VAL A 356 7.24 13.81 10.38
N PHE A 357 5.92 13.68 10.42
CA PHE A 357 5.24 12.85 11.42
C PHE A 357 4.73 11.55 10.78
N VAL A 358 4.99 10.43 11.44
CA VAL A 358 4.48 9.13 11.00
C VAL A 358 3.03 9.01 11.46
N THR A 359 2.08 9.32 10.58
CA THR A 359 0.64 9.25 10.90
C THR A 359 0.10 7.82 10.88
N ARG A 360 0.73 6.92 10.14
CA ARG A 360 0.37 5.50 10.09
C ARG A 360 1.62 4.67 9.86
N ASN A 361 1.76 3.59 10.64
CA ASN A 361 2.80 2.59 10.44
C ASN A 361 2.23 1.20 10.69
N TYR A 362 1.84 0.52 9.62
CA TYR A 362 1.30 -0.84 9.69
C TYR A 362 2.39 -1.88 9.97
N GLY A 363 3.63 -1.62 9.54
CA GLY A 363 4.77 -2.48 9.89
C GLY A 363 4.99 -2.54 11.39
N GLN A 364 4.96 -1.40 12.08
CA GLN A 364 5.08 -1.36 13.54
C GLN A 364 3.93 -2.11 14.23
N THR A 365 2.67 -1.82 13.87
CA THR A 365 1.52 -2.50 14.48
C THR A 365 1.56 -4.01 14.26
N ALA A 366 1.91 -4.47 13.07
CA ALA A 366 2.06 -5.89 12.77
C ALA A 366 3.18 -6.52 13.63
N ASN A 367 4.33 -5.85 13.74
CA ASN A 367 5.44 -6.32 14.55
C ASN A 367 5.09 -6.40 16.05
N ASP A 368 4.43 -5.37 16.58
CA ASP A 368 4.02 -5.29 17.98
C ASP A 368 3.02 -6.40 18.32
N LYS A 369 2.04 -6.67 17.45
CA LYS A 369 1.07 -7.77 17.64
C LYS A 369 1.72 -9.15 17.59
N VAL A 370 2.64 -9.38 16.67
CA VAL A 370 3.38 -10.65 16.60
C VAL A 370 4.21 -10.83 17.87
N ASN A 371 4.93 -9.80 18.33
CA ASN A 371 5.73 -9.88 19.55
C ASN A 371 4.86 -10.06 20.81
N GLU A 372 3.73 -9.36 20.89
CA GLU A 372 2.76 -9.52 21.97
C GLU A 372 2.17 -10.93 21.99
N LEU A 373 1.88 -11.51 20.82
CA LEU A 373 1.46 -12.90 20.74
C LEU A 373 2.53 -13.84 21.29
N ILE A 374 3.78 -13.71 20.84
CA ILE A 374 4.87 -14.57 21.30
C ILE A 374 5.04 -14.46 22.82
N PHE A 375 4.91 -13.25 23.36
CA PHE A 375 4.92 -13.04 24.81
C PHE A 375 3.76 -13.78 25.50
N LYS A 376 2.52 -13.64 24.99
CA LYS A 376 1.35 -14.36 25.53
C LYS A 376 1.49 -15.87 25.42
N LEU A 377 2.07 -16.36 24.33
CA LEU A 377 2.39 -17.77 24.14
C LEU A 377 3.36 -18.26 25.22
N PHE A 378 4.46 -17.54 25.46
CA PHE A 378 5.42 -17.89 26.51
C PHE A 378 4.76 -17.94 27.89
N VAL A 379 3.90 -16.97 28.20
CA VAL A 379 3.11 -16.95 29.44
C VAL A 379 2.18 -18.16 29.53
N ALA A 380 1.43 -18.48 28.46
CA ALA A 380 0.53 -19.62 28.43
C ALA A 380 1.29 -20.96 28.60
N THR A 381 2.39 -21.15 27.86
CA THR A 381 3.26 -22.32 28.00
C THR A 381 3.82 -22.45 29.43
N SER A 382 4.21 -21.34 30.05
CA SER A 382 4.70 -21.33 31.45
C SER A 382 3.60 -21.73 32.44
N ILE A 383 2.36 -21.29 32.22
CA ILE A 383 1.20 -21.67 33.04
C ILE A 383 0.91 -23.17 32.88
N VAL A 384 0.89 -23.68 31.64
CA VAL A 384 0.69 -25.12 31.38
C VAL A 384 1.78 -25.94 32.04
N PHE A 385 3.06 -25.54 31.93
CA PHE A 385 4.16 -26.19 32.62
C PHE A 385 3.92 -26.27 34.14
N ALA A 386 3.51 -25.16 34.76
CA ALA A 386 3.21 -25.11 36.19
C ALA A 386 2.03 -26.03 36.56
N LEU A 387 0.96 -26.06 35.77
CA LEU A 387 -0.19 -26.94 36.01
C LEU A 387 0.18 -28.42 35.92
N VAL A 388 0.92 -28.82 34.88
CA VAL A 388 1.38 -30.21 34.70
C VAL A 388 2.35 -30.60 35.82
N LEU A 389 3.26 -29.69 36.21
CA LEU A 389 4.18 -29.92 37.32
C LEU A 389 3.42 -30.16 38.65
N VAL A 390 2.38 -29.37 38.92
CA VAL A 390 1.55 -29.52 40.13
C VAL A 390 0.71 -30.79 40.08
N ALA A 391 0.10 -31.10 38.93
CA ALA A 391 -0.78 -32.26 38.75
C ALA A 391 -0.02 -33.59 38.91
N PHE A 392 1.12 -33.73 38.23
CA PHE A 392 1.90 -34.98 38.23
C PHE A 392 2.95 -35.03 39.35
N ARG A 393 3.25 -33.91 40.01
CA ARG A 393 4.36 -33.75 40.98
C ARG A 393 5.70 -34.26 40.46
N ALA A 394 5.89 -34.23 39.15
CA ALA A 394 7.05 -34.78 38.47
C ALA A 394 7.55 -33.78 37.43
N PHE A 395 8.86 -33.50 37.46
CA PHE A 395 9.49 -32.54 36.57
C PHE A 395 9.63 -33.06 35.14
N LYS A 396 9.94 -34.36 34.97
CA LYS A 396 10.17 -34.95 33.64
C LYS A 396 8.93 -34.87 32.72
N PRO A 397 7.71 -35.23 33.17
CA PRO A 397 6.53 -35.13 32.33
C PRO A 397 6.16 -33.68 31.98
N ALA A 398 6.26 -32.78 32.96
CA ALA A 398 6.03 -31.36 32.74
C ALA A 398 6.99 -30.77 31.69
N LEU A 399 8.27 -31.16 31.74
CA LEU A 399 9.25 -30.75 30.75
C LEU A 399 8.94 -31.29 29.34
N VAL A 400 8.53 -32.56 29.22
CA VAL A 400 8.17 -33.15 27.93
C VAL A 400 6.99 -32.40 27.29
N VAL A 401 5.90 -32.17 28.03
CA VAL A 401 4.74 -31.42 27.52
C VAL A 401 5.13 -30.00 27.11
N THR A 402 5.99 -29.35 27.90
CA THR A 402 6.45 -27.97 27.63
C THR A 402 7.32 -27.88 26.39
N LEU A 403 8.17 -28.89 26.13
CA LEU A 403 9.03 -28.91 24.96
C LEU A 403 8.25 -29.15 23.64
N VAL A 404 7.11 -29.82 23.70
CA VAL A 404 6.26 -30.09 22.53
C VAL A 404 5.60 -28.81 22.01
N ILE A 405 5.15 -27.91 22.89
CA ILE A 405 4.39 -26.71 22.49
C ILE A 405 5.17 -25.81 21.52
N PRO A 406 6.39 -25.35 21.81
CA PRO A 406 7.13 -24.48 20.89
C PRO A 406 7.47 -25.18 19.57
N VAL A 407 7.82 -26.47 19.61
CA VAL A 407 8.19 -27.20 18.40
C VAL A 407 7.03 -27.27 17.43
N VAL A 408 5.84 -27.62 17.91
CA VAL A 408 4.72 -27.78 16.99
C VAL A 408 4.27 -26.43 16.44
N LEU A 409 4.23 -25.38 17.24
CA LEU A 409 3.88 -24.03 16.75
C LEU A 409 4.88 -23.49 15.74
N LEU A 410 6.18 -23.60 16.04
CA LEU A 410 7.23 -23.17 15.12
C LEU A 410 7.20 -24.00 13.83
N MET A 411 6.92 -25.31 13.94
CA MET A 411 6.75 -26.15 12.75
C MET A 411 5.50 -25.76 11.95
N THR A 412 4.39 -25.41 12.59
CA THR A 412 3.20 -24.88 11.90
C THR A 412 3.53 -23.60 11.14
N ILE A 413 4.29 -22.69 11.74
CA ILE A 413 4.76 -21.46 11.08
C ILE A 413 5.66 -21.80 9.88
N PHE A 414 6.57 -22.76 10.02
CA PHE A 414 7.43 -23.20 8.92
C PHE A 414 6.63 -23.81 7.76
N VAL A 415 5.64 -24.66 8.04
CA VAL A 415 4.76 -25.21 7.01
C VAL A 415 3.92 -24.11 6.37
N ALA A 416 3.40 -23.17 7.15
CA ALA A 416 2.66 -22.02 6.61
C ALA A 416 3.53 -21.19 5.65
N TRP A 417 4.79 -20.95 6.01
CA TRP A 417 5.75 -20.29 5.14
C TRP A 417 6.01 -21.07 3.83
N LEU A 418 6.16 -22.40 3.88
CA LEU A 418 6.31 -23.22 2.68
C LEU A 418 5.08 -23.18 1.77
N LEU A 419 3.89 -22.99 2.34
CA LEU A 419 2.64 -22.83 1.60
C LEU A 419 2.42 -21.40 1.07
N GLY A 420 3.34 -20.47 1.37
CA GLY A 420 3.24 -19.07 0.94
C GLY A 420 2.31 -18.21 1.80
N PHE A 421 1.89 -18.69 2.97
CA PHE A 421 1.08 -17.89 3.90
C PHE A 421 1.93 -16.87 4.66
N THR A 422 1.27 -15.80 5.11
CA THR A 422 1.86 -14.76 5.94
C THR A 422 1.33 -14.87 7.37
N ILE A 423 2.03 -14.21 8.31
CA ILE A 423 1.53 -14.03 9.67
C ILE A 423 0.72 -12.74 9.73
N ASP A 424 -0.54 -12.88 10.09
CA ASP A 424 -1.55 -11.82 10.21
C ASP A 424 -2.47 -12.10 11.41
N ARG A 425 -3.37 -11.17 11.75
CA ARG A 425 -4.26 -11.31 12.91
C ARG A 425 -5.07 -12.61 12.92
N VAL A 426 -5.57 -13.08 11.77
CA VAL A 426 -6.40 -14.29 11.66
C VAL A 426 -5.55 -15.54 11.88
N SER A 427 -4.39 -15.64 11.23
CA SER A 427 -3.47 -16.75 11.46
C SER A 427 -2.95 -16.79 12.90
N LEU A 428 -2.74 -15.63 13.54
CA LEU A 428 -2.42 -15.56 14.97
C LEU A 428 -3.53 -16.10 15.88
N PHE A 429 -4.80 -15.75 15.62
CA PHE A 429 -5.91 -16.32 16.37
C PHE A 429 -6.03 -17.84 16.17
N ALA A 430 -5.84 -18.31 14.93
CA ALA A 430 -5.85 -19.75 14.63
C ALA A 430 -4.74 -20.49 15.38
N LEU A 431 -3.53 -19.92 15.46
CA LEU A 431 -2.42 -20.47 16.24
C LEU A 431 -2.76 -20.50 17.73
N ILE A 432 -3.31 -19.42 18.30
CA ILE A 432 -3.71 -19.40 19.72
C ILE A 432 -4.73 -20.50 20.03
N PHE A 433 -5.78 -20.61 19.20
CA PHE A 433 -6.82 -21.61 19.38
C PHE A 433 -6.26 -23.03 19.25
N SER A 434 -5.34 -23.23 18.31
CA SER A 434 -4.71 -24.53 18.09
C SER A 434 -3.87 -24.99 19.28
N ILE A 435 -3.22 -24.09 20.03
CA ILE A 435 -2.41 -24.47 21.22
C ILE A 435 -3.22 -25.31 22.20
N GLY A 436 -4.45 -24.90 22.50
CA GLY A 436 -5.30 -25.60 23.47
C GLY A 436 -5.60 -27.04 23.07
N ILE A 437 -5.89 -27.25 21.78
CA ILE A 437 -6.17 -28.57 21.21
C ILE A 437 -4.88 -29.41 21.16
N LEU A 438 -3.77 -28.79 20.77
CA LEU A 438 -2.53 -29.49 20.46
C LEU A 438 -1.79 -29.99 21.71
N VAL A 439 -1.97 -29.30 22.83
CA VAL A 439 -1.41 -29.69 24.13
C VAL A 439 -2.12 -30.92 24.70
N ASP A 440 -3.39 -31.12 24.39
CA ASP A 440 -4.23 -32.15 25.01
C ASP A 440 -3.69 -33.56 24.72
N ASP A 441 -3.32 -33.85 23.47
CA ASP A 441 -2.75 -35.15 23.08
C ASP A 441 -1.49 -35.51 23.89
N ALA A 442 -0.59 -34.54 24.08
CA ALA A 442 0.63 -34.75 24.84
C ALA A 442 0.34 -35.00 26.33
N ILE A 443 -0.66 -34.30 26.89
CA ILE A 443 -1.09 -34.50 28.29
C ILE A 443 -1.73 -35.87 28.47
N VAL A 444 -2.66 -36.28 27.61
CA VAL A 444 -3.38 -37.56 27.71
C VAL A 444 -2.41 -38.74 27.62
N VAL A 445 -1.43 -38.69 26.72
CA VAL A 445 -0.40 -39.76 26.61
C VAL A 445 0.43 -39.84 27.89
N ILE A 446 0.86 -38.69 28.42
CA ILE A 446 1.63 -38.63 29.67
C ILE A 446 0.80 -39.12 30.86
N GLU A 447 -0.47 -38.74 30.93
CA GLU A 447 -1.40 -39.20 31.96
C GLU A 447 -1.54 -40.72 31.93
N ASN A 448 -1.73 -41.30 30.75
CA ASN A 448 -1.86 -42.74 30.58
C ASN A 448 -0.57 -43.53 30.89
N ILE A 449 0.61 -42.91 30.74
CA ILE A 449 1.89 -43.51 31.18
C ILE A 449 2.03 -43.49 32.71
N TYR A 450 1.44 -42.49 33.37
CA TYR A 450 1.52 -42.30 34.82
C TYR A 450 0.46 -43.06 35.61
N ARG A 451 -0.68 -43.36 34.99
CA ARG A 451 -1.73 -44.21 35.53
C ARG A 451 -1.28 -45.68 35.57
#